data_AF-A0A146K0N0-F1
#
_entry.id   AF-A0A146K0N0-F1
#
_cell.length_a   1.000
_cell.length_b   1.000
_cell.length_c   1.000
_cell.angle_alpha   90.00
_cell.angle_beta   90.00
_cell.angle_gamma   90.00
#
_symmetry.space_group_name_H-M   'P 1'
#
loop_
_entity.id
_entity.type
_entity.pdbx_description
1 polymer ?
#
loop_
_entity_poly.entity_id
_entity_poly.type
_entity_poly.pdbx_seq_one_letter_code
_entity_poly.pdbx_strand_id
1 'polypeptide(L)'
;EDENFVYNIEGSLWQVQNSKLLSNLPMALDLYQNIYKFNQIKQEWEVRKLSCKPSIQSFSYYFQEHVYICDEMKRVVKVNTATFQEKHLNIQLINKINCFVVVYQFLFYINAKEQLIQLNLLTDESVTTDYEKCVSITAFTDFIAVVSRKASKTTYLLKFGDYLEQIENFDSQLQFEGSANLIDANQEEIVNVFNFQSSLDPSKAANQDFFQIYQAKLQLFEQKVEAKADKSIQQTIKELNELVLIEELGAAPKDATVEMLLNALVKGYWRSIIKFPKRLQEQLHRLIEQNIGQIAKNLGDLYQCQLEPVYIQIGEHLAENSTLHAKHQFVKAFKHNKDFKDAQLKEIYKLVKEVIREEEQKNFFNQVIQQISGLSEKVDILQQKSSKIEQKVDFLSEEIASIQKKADKTELELQDVKFQNCQMMQFMRDCT
;
A
#
# COMPACT_ATOMS: atom_id res chain seq x y z
N GLU A 1 22.08 -27.86 19.80
CA GLU A 1 22.24 -26.50 20.31
C GLU A 1 21.83 -25.58 19.18
N ASP A 2 20.51 -25.39 19.01
CA ASP A 2 19.92 -24.55 17.97
C ASP A 2 19.04 -23.54 18.71
N GLU A 3 19.57 -22.34 18.91
CA GLU A 3 18.93 -21.25 19.62
C GLU A 3 17.87 -20.59 18.72
N ASN A 4 16.61 -20.66 19.15
CA ASN A 4 15.49 -19.91 18.58
C ASN A 4 15.67 -18.43 18.89
N PHE A 5 16.35 -17.70 18.02
CA PHE A 5 16.38 -16.24 18.08
C PHE A 5 15.11 -15.65 17.48
N VAL A 6 14.27 -15.08 18.36
CA VAL A 6 13.25 -14.09 17.99
C VAL A 6 13.99 -12.78 17.69
N TYR A 7 14.22 -12.49 16.41
CA TYR A 7 14.80 -11.20 15.99
C TYR A 7 13.70 -10.13 15.90
N ASN A 8 13.93 -9.02 16.60
CA ASN A 8 13.08 -7.82 16.61
C ASN A 8 13.21 -7.07 15.28
N ILE A 9 12.12 -6.95 14.53
CA ILE A 9 11.96 -5.90 13.51
C ILE A 9 11.87 -4.54 14.24
N GLU A 10 12.43 -3.48 13.68
CA GLU A 10 12.08 -2.08 14.04
C GLU A 10 10.57 -1.72 13.87
N GLY A 11 9.73 -2.67 13.44
CA GLY A 11 8.27 -2.64 13.54
C GLY A 11 7.72 -4.04 13.90
N SER A 12 7.61 -4.37 15.19
CA SER A 12 7.16 -5.67 15.71
C SER A 12 5.81 -6.11 15.12
N LEU A 13 5.83 -7.07 14.18
CA LEU A 13 4.62 -7.75 13.71
C LEU A 13 4.25 -8.84 14.73
N TRP A 14 3.05 -8.77 15.30
CA TRP A 14 2.56 -9.78 16.23
C TRP A 14 1.48 -10.62 15.56
N GLN A 15 1.66 -11.92 15.63
CA GLN A 15 0.67 -12.86 15.14
C GLN A 15 -0.60 -12.80 15.99
N VAL A 16 -1.75 -12.86 15.31
CA VAL A 16 -3.04 -13.10 15.96
C VAL A 16 -3.17 -14.60 16.24
N GLN A 17 -3.27 -14.97 17.52
CA GLN A 17 -3.45 -16.35 17.97
C GLN A 17 -4.86 -16.83 17.62
N ASN A 18 -4.98 -18.00 17.01
CA ASN A 18 -6.29 -18.57 16.73
C ASN A 18 -6.76 -19.47 17.87
N SER A 19 -7.90 -19.13 18.48
CA SER A 19 -8.54 -19.92 19.54
C SER A 19 -9.03 -21.30 19.09
N LYS A 20 -9.23 -21.51 17.79
CA LYS A 20 -9.53 -22.81 17.18
C LYS A 20 -8.45 -23.13 16.16
N LEU A 21 -7.73 -24.23 16.33
CA LEU A 21 -6.77 -24.81 15.36
C LEU A 21 -7.35 -25.06 13.94
N LEU A 22 -8.62 -24.73 13.69
CA LEU A 22 -9.37 -25.07 12.48
C LEU A 22 -9.35 -23.99 11.38
N SER A 23 -8.96 -22.74 11.66
CA SER A 23 -8.87 -21.72 10.60
C SER A 23 -7.48 -21.11 10.51
N ASN A 24 -6.65 -21.65 9.61
CA ASN A 24 -5.31 -21.14 9.29
C ASN A 24 -5.35 -19.81 8.51
N LEU A 25 -6.11 -18.82 8.97
CA LEU A 25 -6.09 -17.47 8.40
C LEU A 25 -4.90 -16.73 9.02
N PRO A 26 -3.80 -16.53 8.28
CA PRO A 26 -2.66 -15.82 8.83
C PRO A 26 -3.07 -14.35 8.98
N MET A 27 -3.04 -13.89 10.23
CA MET A 27 -3.32 -12.51 10.60
C MET A 27 -2.22 -12.00 11.51
N ALA A 28 -1.82 -10.75 11.30
CA ALA A 28 -0.81 -10.09 12.10
C ALA A 28 -1.24 -8.64 12.38
N LEU A 29 -0.66 -8.06 13.43
CA LEU A 29 -0.81 -6.66 13.82
C LEU A 29 0.58 -6.03 13.89
N ASP A 30 0.70 -4.72 13.62
CA ASP A 30 1.95 -3.99 13.86
C ASP A 30 1.79 -2.84 14.88
N LEU A 31 2.94 -2.29 15.31
CA LEU A 31 3.05 -1.10 16.16
C LEU A 31 2.33 0.15 15.61
N TYR A 32 2.10 0.18 14.30
CA TYR A 32 1.49 1.29 13.56
C TYR A 32 -0.01 1.13 13.39
N GLN A 33 -0.62 0.19 14.13
CA GLN A 33 -2.06 -0.05 14.18
C GLN A 33 -2.59 -0.70 12.90
N ASN A 34 -1.73 -1.30 12.07
CA ASN A 34 -2.20 -2.03 10.90
C ASN A 34 -2.52 -3.48 11.28
N ILE A 35 -3.69 -3.94 10.85
CA ILE A 35 -4.02 -5.36 10.78
C ILE A 35 -3.78 -5.86 9.37
N TYR A 36 -3.06 -6.98 9.28
CA TYR A 36 -2.75 -7.70 8.05
C TYR A 36 -3.57 -8.99 8.07
N LYS A 37 -4.36 -9.21 7.02
CA LYS A 37 -5.15 -10.44 6.86
C LYS A 37 -4.95 -10.97 5.45
N PHE A 38 -4.56 -12.23 5.32
CA PHE A 38 -4.48 -12.84 4.00
C PHE A 38 -5.88 -13.24 3.50
N ASN A 39 -6.29 -12.66 2.38
CA ASN A 39 -7.49 -13.06 1.66
C ASN A 39 -7.15 -14.24 0.76
N GLN A 40 -7.52 -15.45 1.19
CA GLN A 40 -7.27 -16.69 0.44
C GLN A 40 -7.94 -16.72 -0.93
N ILE A 41 -9.11 -16.09 -1.09
CA ILE A 41 -9.84 -16.06 -2.37
C ILE A 41 -9.08 -15.19 -3.38
N LYS A 42 -8.64 -14.00 -2.94
CA LYS A 42 -7.94 -13.05 -3.81
C LYS A 42 -6.43 -13.28 -3.89
N GLN A 43 -5.91 -14.19 -3.06
CA GLN A 43 -4.48 -14.46 -2.90
C GLN A 43 -3.70 -13.16 -2.63
N GLU A 44 -4.19 -12.36 -1.68
CA GLU A 44 -3.57 -11.08 -1.34
C GLU A 44 -3.68 -10.73 0.14
N TRP A 45 -2.65 -10.05 0.66
CA TRP A 45 -2.73 -9.38 1.96
C TRP A 45 -3.64 -8.15 1.89
N GLU A 46 -4.70 -8.18 2.69
CA GLU A 46 -5.51 -7.02 3.01
C GLU A 46 -4.93 -6.33 4.23
N VAL A 47 -4.65 -5.03 4.10
CA VAL A 47 -4.08 -4.21 5.18
C VAL A 47 -5.04 -3.10 5.54
N ARG A 48 -5.34 -2.98 6.83
CA ARG A 48 -6.22 -1.93 7.35
C ARG A 48 -5.64 -1.31 8.59
N LYS A 49 -5.72 0.01 8.68
CA LYS A 49 -5.34 0.75 9.88
C LYS A 49 -6.52 0.76 10.85
N LEU A 50 -6.28 0.26 12.05
CA LEU A 50 -7.19 0.30 13.19
C LEU A 50 -7.17 1.69 13.83
N SER A 51 -8.26 2.03 14.51
CA SER A 51 -8.37 3.24 15.34
C SER A 51 -7.75 3.04 16.72
N CYS A 52 -7.75 1.81 17.23
CA CYS A 52 -7.09 1.46 18.48
C CYS A 52 -5.60 1.19 18.28
N LYS A 53 -4.79 1.55 19.29
CA LYS A 53 -3.37 1.17 19.35
C LYS A 53 -3.23 -0.15 20.11
N PRO A 54 -2.89 -1.28 19.43
CA PRO A 54 -2.68 -2.55 20.10
C PRO A 54 -1.53 -2.43 21.12
N SER A 55 -1.68 -3.11 22.26
CA SER A 55 -0.58 -3.20 23.22
C SER A 55 0.39 -4.30 22.83
N ILE A 56 1.67 -3.96 22.80
CA ILE A 56 2.78 -4.87 22.44
C ILE A 56 2.97 -6.00 23.46
N GLN A 57 2.38 -5.84 24.64
CA GLN A 57 2.52 -6.73 25.78
C GLN A 57 1.39 -7.75 25.88
N SER A 58 0.42 -7.72 24.96
CA SER A 58 -0.70 -8.64 24.93
C SER A 58 -0.75 -9.36 23.60
N PHE A 59 -1.01 -10.66 23.65
CA PHE A 59 -1.44 -11.38 22.46
C PHE A 59 -2.81 -10.88 21.99
N SER A 60 -3.04 -10.99 20.69
CA SER A 60 -4.34 -10.79 20.06
C SER A 60 -4.91 -12.13 19.66
N TYR A 61 -6.22 -12.29 19.78
CA TYR A 61 -6.89 -13.58 19.59
C TYR A 61 -7.95 -13.51 18.50
N TYR A 62 -8.09 -14.55 17.69
CA TYR A 62 -9.14 -14.68 16.68
C TYR A 62 -10.21 -15.68 17.12
N PHE A 63 -11.48 -15.28 16.95
CA PHE A 63 -12.65 -16.15 17.11
C PHE A 63 -13.83 -15.65 16.26
N GLN A 64 -14.49 -16.56 15.52
CA GLN A 64 -15.68 -16.30 14.69
C GLN A 64 -15.60 -14.97 13.91
N GLU A 65 -14.63 -14.86 12.99
CA GLU A 65 -14.43 -13.66 12.17
C GLU A 65 -14.06 -12.38 12.93
N HIS A 66 -13.74 -12.45 14.22
CA HIS A 66 -13.33 -11.29 15.00
C HIS A 66 -11.92 -11.47 15.56
N VAL A 67 -11.15 -10.39 15.58
CA VAL A 67 -9.91 -10.28 16.35
C VAL A 67 -10.17 -9.50 17.62
N TYR A 68 -9.69 -10.02 18.74
CA TYR A 68 -9.78 -9.44 20.08
C TYR A 68 -8.40 -8.91 20.45
N ILE A 69 -8.32 -7.62 20.75
CA ILE A 69 -7.06 -6.89 20.97
C ILE A 69 -7.14 -6.18 22.32
N CYS A 70 -6.10 -6.28 23.14
CA CYS A 70 -5.93 -5.35 24.26
C CYS A 70 -5.28 -4.06 23.73
N ASP A 71 -5.93 -2.92 23.91
CA ASP A 71 -5.36 -1.64 23.52
C ASP A 71 -4.45 -1.04 24.61
N GLU A 72 -3.77 0.05 24.27
CA GLU A 72 -2.94 0.84 25.19
C GLU A 72 -3.73 1.50 26.34
N MET A 73 -5.06 1.40 26.37
CA MET A 73 -5.91 1.89 27.45
C MET A 73 -6.46 0.75 28.34
N LYS A 74 -5.93 -0.49 28.20
CA LYS A 74 -6.37 -1.68 28.95
C LYS A 74 -7.83 -2.08 28.65
N ARG A 75 -8.30 -1.81 27.43
CA ARG A 75 -9.63 -2.19 26.96
C ARG A 75 -9.50 -3.31 25.94
N VAL A 76 -10.50 -4.17 25.90
CA VAL A 76 -10.61 -5.18 24.84
C VAL A 76 -11.39 -4.61 23.66
N VAL A 77 -10.77 -4.56 22.49
CA VAL A 77 -11.37 -4.15 21.22
C VAL A 77 -11.65 -5.39 20.40
N LYS A 78 -12.92 -5.57 20.01
CA LYS A 78 -13.38 -6.59 19.08
C LYS A 78 -13.40 -5.99 17.67
N VAL A 79 -12.61 -6.52 16.76
CA VAL A 79 -12.49 -6.07 15.37
C VAL A 79 -13.08 -7.13 14.45
N ASN A 80 -14.12 -6.79 13.70
CA ASN A 80 -14.66 -7.70 12.70
C ASN A 80 -13.69 -7.79 11.51
N THR A 81 -13.21 -8.97 11.15
CA THR A 81 -12.17 -9.16 10.13
C THR A 81 -12.66 -9.06 8.68
N ALA A 82 -13.97 -9.03 8.46
CA ALA A 82 -14.55 -8.84 7.13
C ALA A 82 -14.80 -7.35 6.84
N THR A 83 -15.32 -6.64 7.84
CA THR A 83 -15.73 -5.22 7.72
C THR A 83 -14.74 -4.24 8.33
N PHE A 84 -13.80 -4.73 9.16
CA PHE A 84 -12.88 -3.95 9.98
C PHE A 84 -13.58 -2.99 10.96
N GLN A 85 -14.85 -3.24 11.27
CA GLN A 85 -15.57 -2.50 12.29
C GLN A 85 -15.03 -2.82 13.68
N GLU A 86 -14.70 -1.78 14.44
CA GLU A 86 -14.18 -1.86 15.80
C GLU A 86 -15.33 -1.66 16.82
N LYS A 87 -15.42 -2.55 17.81
CA LYS A 87 -16.34 -2.46 18.95
C LYS A 87 -15.55 -2.64 20.24
N HIS A 88 -15.59 -1.64 21.12
CA HIS A 88 -15.07 -1.80 22.48
C HIS A 88 -16.00 -2.70 23.29
N LEU A 89 -15.42 -3.73 23.92
CA LEU A 89 -16.13 -4.52 24.91
C LEU A 89 -16.16 -3.75 26.24
N ASN A 90 -17.23 -3.91 27.01
CA ASN A 90 -17.35 -3.31 28.35
C ASN A 90 -16.53 -4.11 29.37
N ILE A 91 -15.21 -4.20 29.12
CA ILE A 91 -14.23 -4.96 29.90
C ILE A 91 -13.12 -4.00 30.30
N GLN A 92 -12.81 -3.97 31.60
CA GLN A 92 -11.67 -3.24 32.13
C GLN A 92 -10.63 -4.22 32.66
N LEU A 93 -9.50 -4.30 31.96
CA LEU A 93 -8.40 -5.20 32.29
C LEU A 93 -7.54 -4.60 33.42
N ILE A 94 -6.97 -5.46 34.26
CA ILE A 94 -6.04 -5.04 35.33
C ILE A 94 -4.81 -4.29 34.79
N ASN A 95 -4.22 -4.80 33.71
CA ASN A 95 -3.02 -4.30 33.07
C ASN A 95 -3.09 -4.59 31.55
N LYS A 96 -1.97 -4.41 30.83
CA LYS A 96 -1.86 -4.66 29.39
C LYS A 96 -1.08 -5.94 29.05
N ILE A 97 -0.51 -6.60 30.06
CA ILE A 97 0.44 -7.71 29.89
C ILE A 97 -0.32 -9.00 30.12
N ASN A 98 -0.49 -9.83 29.09
CA ASN A 98 -1.08 -11.17 29.21
C ASN A 98 -2.31 -11.19 30.14
N CYS A 99 -3.31 -10.36 29.81
CA CYS A 99 -4.42 -10.04 30.71
C CYS A 99 -5.76 -10.59 30.25
N PHE A 100 -5.80 -11.16 29.04
CA PHE A 100 -6.94 -11.92 28.54
C PHE A 100 -6.48 -12.97 27.53
N VAL A 101 -7.31 -14.00 27.36
CA VAL A 101 -7.16 -15.05 26.34
C VAL A 101 -8.54 -15.38 25.77
N VAL A 102 -8.57 -15.93 24.56
CA VAL A 102 -9.81 -16.48 23.98
C VAL A 102 -9.62 -17.97 23.74
N VAL A 103 -10.48 -18.78 24.36
CA VAL A 103 -10.48 -20.25 24.28
C VAL A 103 -11.89 -20.68 23.90
N TYR A 104 -12.04 -21.31 22.74
CA TYR A 104 -13.32 -21.54 22.08
C TYR A 104 -14.18 -20.25 22.02
N GLN A 105 -15.40 -20.30 22.55
CA GLN A 105 -16.36 -19.19 22.57
C GLN A 105 -16.28 -18.33 23.82
N PHE A 106 -15.25 -18.54 24.65
CA PHE A 106 -15.09 -17.83 25.91
C PHE A 106 -13.86 -16.95 25.88
N LEU A 107 -14.02 -15.74 26.41
CA LEU A 107 -12.93 -14.82 26.69
C LEU A 107 -12.69 -14.87 28.20
N PHE A 108 -11.50 -15.29 28.59
CA PHE A 108 -11.04 -15.27 29.97
C PHE A 108 -10.19 -14.03 30.18
N TYR A 109 -10.48 -13.24 31.20
CA TYR A 109 -9.71 -12.02 31.47
C TYR A 109 -9.57 -11.74 32.97
N ILE A 110 -8.54 -10.99 33.31
CA ILE A 110 -8.27 -10.55 34.68
C ILE A 110 -8.84 -9.14 34.85
N ASN A 111 -9.87 -9.03 35.68
CA ASN A 111 -10.52 -7.73 35.95
C ASN A 111 -9.69 -6.85 36.90
N ALA A 112 -10.11 -5.60 37.09
CA ALA A 112 -9.45 -4.65 37.99
C ALA A 112 -9.39 -5.08 39.48
N LYS A 113 -10.17 -6.10 39.88
CA LYS A 113 -10.15 -6.69 41.23
C LYS A 113 -9.23 -7.91 41.33
N GLU A 114 -8.39 -8.15 40.33
CA GLU A 114 -7.50 -9.31 40.23
C GLU A 114 -8.26 -10.66 40.20
N GLN A 115 -9.51 -10.67 39.74
CA GLN A 115 -10.31 -11.90 39.61
C GLN A 115 -10.32 -12.37 38.15
N LEU A 116 -10.27 -13.68 37.96
CA LEU A 116 -10.45 -14.28 36.64
C LEU A 116 -11.94 -14.35 36.31
N ILE A 117 -12.32 -13.71 35.21
CA ILE A 117 -13.68 -13.65 34.70
C ILE A 117 -13.75 -14.45 33.40
N GLN A 118 -14.79 -15.28 33.26
CA GLN A 118 -15.17 -15.97 32.03
C GLN A 118 -16.33 -15.20 31.38
N LEU A 119 -16.13 -14.70 30.16
CA LEU A 119 -17.16 -14.06 29.34
C LEU A 119 -17.51 -14.95 28.16
N ASN A 120 -18.80 -15.28 28.00
CA ASN A 120 -19.28 -15.96 26.80
C ASN A 120 -19.41 -14.95 25.65
N LEU A 121 -18.63 -15.14 24.59
CA LEU A 121 -18.58 -14.23 23.44
C LEU A 121 -19.84 -14.27 22.54
N LEU A 122 -20.73 -15.25 22.76
CA LEU A 122 -21.99 -15.40 22.05
C LEU A 122 -23.16 -14.78 22.82
N THR A 123 -23.18 -14.92 24.15
CA THR A 123 -24.29 -14.45 25.00
C THR A 123 -24.01 -13.14 25.73
N ASP A 124 -22.75 -12.68 25.72
CA ASP A 124 -22.25 -11.55 26.52
C ASP A 124 -22.44 -11.73 28.06
N GLU A 125 -22.75 -12.94 28.52
CA GLU A 125 -22.86 -13.28 29.94
C GLU A 125 -21.47 -13.51 30.54
N SER A 126 -21.23 -12.94 31.73
CA SER A 126 -19.98 -13.11 32.46
C SER A 126 -20.17 -13.83 33.78
N VAL A 127 -19.21 -14.68 34.14
CA VAL A 127 -19.15 -15.43 35.40
C VAL A 127 -17.78 -15.20 36.03
N THR A 128 -17.77 -14.80 37.30
CA THR A 128 -16.55 -14.75 38.10
C THR A 128 -16.18 -16.16 38.53
N THR A 129 -14.95 -16.58 38.23
CA THR A 129 -14.41 -17.88 38.65
C THR A 129 -13.87 -17.84 40.08
N ASP A 130 -13.49 -18.98 40.64
CA ASP A 130 -12.91 -19.08 41.98
C ASP A 130 -11.43 -18.63 42.07
N TYR A 131 -10.82 -18.22 40.94
CA TYR A 131 -9.43 -17.79 40.87
C TYR A 131 -9.30 -16.28 41.13
N GLU A 132 -8.67 -15.95 42.26
CA GLU A 132 -8.42 -14.57 42.71
C GLU A 132 -6.93 -14.23 42.78
N LYS A 133 -6.63 -12.94 42.93
CA LYS A 133 -5.25 -12.38 42.93
C LYS A 133 -4.47 -12.73 41.67
N CYS A 134 -5.17 -12.87 40.54
CA CYS A 134 -4.59 -13.18 39.25
C CYS A 134 -3.78 -12.00 38.71
N VAL A 135 -2.64 -12.31 38.09
CA VAL A 135 -1.67 -11.30 37.61
C VAL A 135 -1.47 -11.40 36.10
N SER A 136 -1.44 -12.62 35.56
CA SER A 136 -1.21 -12.92 34.15
C SER A 136 -2.01 -14.16 33.74
N ILE A 137 -2.43 -14.22 32.50
CA ILE A 137 -3.14 -15.31 31.86
C ILE A 137 -2.61 -15.50 30.44
N THR A 138 -2.28 -16.73 30.10
CA THR A 138 -1.92 -17.14 28.73
C THR A 138 -2.61 -18.46 28.39
N ALA A 139 -2.75 -18.78 27.11
CA ALA A 139 -3.45 -19.98 26.69
C ALA A 139 -2.77 -20.62 25.48
N PHE A 140 -2.88 -21.94 25.42
CA PHE A 140 -2.60 -22.74 24.24
C PHE A 140 -3.72 -23.76 24.09
N THR A 141 -4.41 -23.73 22.94
CA THR A 141 -5.60 -24.55 22.67
C THR A 141 -6.68 -24.40 23.75
N ASP A 142 -6.98 -25.47 24.45
CA ASP A 142 -7.91 -25.64 25.56
C ASP A 142 -7.24 -25.49 26.93
N PHE A 143 -5.92 -25.30 26.97
CA PHE A 143 -5.17 -25.10 28.21
C PHE A 143 -4.95 -23.62 28.49
N ILE A 144 -5.10 -23.25 29.76
CA ILE A 144 -4.96 -21.88 30.25
C ILE A 144 -4.00 -21.90 31.44
N ALA A 145 -2.94 -21.09 31.37
CA ALA A 145 -2.03 -20.87 32.48
C ALA A 145 -2.38 -19.53 33.16
N VAL A 146 -2.81 -19.60 34.42
CA VAL A 146 -3.21 -18.44 35.23
C VAL A 146 -2.22 -18.25 36.38
N VAL A 147 -1.51 -17.13 36.38
CA VAL A 147 -0.55 -16.77 37.43
C VAL A 147 -1.27 -16.00 38.53
N SER A 148 -1.16 -16.42 39.79
CA SER A 148 -1.71 -15.73 40.98
C SER A 148 -0.61 -15.32 41.97
N ARG A 149 -0.87 -14.25 42.73
CA ARG A 149 0.04 -13.67 43.73
C ARG A 149 -0.17 -14.21 45.16
N LYS A 150 -0.50 -15.49 45.33
CA LYS A 150 -0.74 -16.07 46.68
C LYS A 150 0.58 -16.50 47.35
N ALA A 151 1.13 -15.65 48.23
CA ALA A 151 2.35 -15.86 49.05
C ALA A 151 3.66 -16.10 48.27
N SER A 152 3.64 -17.00 47.28
CA SER A 152 4.55 -17.13 46.14
C SER A 152 3.75 -16.86 44.84
N LYS A 153 4.43 -16.62 43.71
CA LYS A 153 3.73 -16.59 42.42
C LYS A 153 3.43 -18.04 42.03
N THR A 154 2.16 -18.43 42.08
CA THR A 154 1.72 -19.79 41.71
C THR A 154 1.04 -19.73 40.35
N THR A 155 1.34 -20.67 39.46
CA THR A 155 0.62 -20.84 38.19
C THR A 155 -0.35 -22.01 38.30
N TYR A 156 -1.62 -21.74 38.03
CA TYR A 156 -2.65 -22.74 37.86
C TYR A 156 -2.73 -23.11 36.38
N LEU A 157 -2.49 -24.38 36.07
CA LEU A 157 -2.73 -24.92 34.74
C LEU A 157 -4.15 -25.49 34.69
N LEU A 158 -4.99 -24.86 33.88
CA LEU A 158 -6.39 -25.19 33.73
C LEU A 158 -6.62 -25.79 32.35
N LYS A 159 -7.56 -26.74 32.26
CA LYS A 159 -8.08 -27.24 31.00
C LYS A 159 -9.54 -26.85 30.87
N PHE A 160 -9.91 -26.29 29.74
CA PHE A 160 -11.27 -25.87 29.45
C PHE A 160 -12.00 -26.91 28.61
N GLY A 161 -13.01 -27.54 29.21
CA GLY A 161 -14.00 -28.39 28.53
C GLY A 161 -15.40 -27.78 28.67
N ASP A 162 -16.31 -28.50 29.30
CA ASP A 162 -17.62 -27.95 29.70
C ASP A 162 -17.49 -26.98 30.89
N TYR A 163 -16.46 -27.16 31.70
CA TYR A 163 -16.08 -26.33 32.83
C TYR A 163 -14.54 -26.16 32.86
N LEU A 164 -14.05 -25.21 33.67
CA LEU A 164 -12.63 -25.08 33.97
C LEU A 164 -12.22 -26.17 34.96
N GLU A 165 -11.35 -27.07 34.54
CA GLU A 165 -10.74 -28.10 35.38
C GLU A 165 -9.28 -27.71 35.69
N GLN A 166 -8.91 -27.68 36.97
CA GLN A 166 -7.50 -27.50 37.35
C GLN A 166 -6.75 -28.81 37.17
N ILE A 167 -5.75 -28.82 36.30
CA ILE A 167 -4.93 -29.98 36.02
C ILE A 167 -3.75 -30.05 36.98
N GLU A 168 -3.03 -28.94 37.15
CA GLU A 168 -1.79 -28.89 37.91
C GLU A 168 -1.52 -27.47 38.46
N ASN A 169 -0.69 -27.40 39.49
CA ASN A 169 -0.24 -26.14 40.10
C ASN A 169 1.29 -26.12 40.16
N PHE A 170 1.87 -24.98 39.84
CA PHE A 170 3.31 -24.77 39.85
C PHE A 170 3.68 -23.62 40.78
N ASP A 171 4.71 -23.78 41.61
CA ASP A 171 5.25 -22.74 42.49
C ASP A 171 6.18 -21.76 41.75
N SER A 172 5.86 -21.45 40.50
CA SER A 172 6.60 -20.55 39.63
C SER A 172 5.65 -19.73 38.73
N GLN A 173 6.17 -18.68 38.09
CA GLN A 173 5.43 -17.87 37.14
C GLN A 173 5.61 -18.45 35.73
N LEU A 174 4.69 -19.31 35.34
CA LEU A 174 4.73 -19.98 34.06
C LEU A 174 3.75 -19.32 33.07
N GLN A 175 4.13 -19.26 31.80
CA GLN A 175 3.28 -18.73 30.72
C GLN A 175 3.47 -19.51 29.43
N PHE A 176 2.43 -19.60 28.61
CA PHE A 176 2.53 -20.19 27.29
C PHE A 176 3.25 -19.25 26.33
N GLU A 177 4.25 -19.79 25.63
CA GLU A 177 4.95 -19.12 24.54
C GLU A 177 4.96 -20.00 23.28
N GLY A 178 4.61 -19.41 22.14
CA GLY A 178 4.68 -20.05 20.83
C GLY A 178 3.93 -21.38 20.73
N SER A 179 4.66 -22.45 20.45
CA SER A 179 4.16 -23.78 20.09
C SER A 179 3.83 -24.68 21.29
N ALA A 180 3.03 -24.19 22.25
CA ALA A 180 2.57 -24.93 23.44
C ALA A 180 3.56 -25.07 24.59
N ASN A 181 4.71 -24.39 24.55
CA ASN A 181 5.67 -24.50 25.63
C ASN A 181 5.24 -23.63 26.81
N LEU A 182 5.25 -24.23 27.99
CA LEU A 182 5.04 -23.50 29.23
C LEU A 182 6.42 -23.12 29.77
N ILE A 183 6.72 -21.83 29.80
CA ILE A 183 8.05 -21.32 30.16
C ILE A 183 8.00 -20.55 31.48
N ASP A 184 9.04 -20.67 32.31
CA ASP A 184 9.18 -19.79 33.47
C ASP A 184 9.60 -18.39 33.01
N ALA A 185 8.73 -17.41 33.28
CA ALA A 185 8.94 -16.02 32.92
C ALA A 185 10.19 -15.38 33.58
N ASN A 186 10.81 -16.02 34.58
CA ASN A 186 12.02 -15.51 35.25
C ASN A 186 13.29 -16.31 34.93
N GLN A 187 13.19 -17.58 34.50
CA GLN A 187 14.34 -18.49 34.39
C GLN A 187 14.57 -19.01 32.97
N GLU A 188 13.66 -18.73 32.02
CA GLU A 188 13.70 -19.28 30.65
C GLU A 188 13.76 -20.82 30.56
N GLU A 189 13.57 -21.52 31.68
CA GLU A 189 13.46 -22.98 31.69
C GLU A 189 12.12 -23.41 31.06
N ILE A 190 12.22 -24.33 30.10
CA ILE A 190 11.07 -24.89 29.40
C ILE A 190 10.48 -26.03 30.25
N VAL A 191 9.28 -25.82 30.77
CA VAL A 191 8.48 -26.89 31.39
C VAL A 191 7.62 -27.51 30.29
N ASN A 192 8.05 -28.66 29.77
CA ASN A 192 7.26 -29.37 28.76
C ASN A 192 6.08 -30.10 29.41
N VAL A 193 4.95 -29.40 29.50
CA VAL A 193 3.67 -29.91 30.04
C VAL A 193 3.16 -31.12 29.26
N PHE A 194 3.50 -31.23 27.97
CA PHE A 194 2.97 -32.26 27.09
C PHE A 194 3.76 -33.57 27.11
N ASN A 195 4.86 -33.66 27.86
CA ASN A 195 5.47 -34.94 28.19
C ASN A 195 4.57 -35.84 29.07
N PHE A 196 3.45 -35.31 29.60
CA PHE A 196 2.46 -36.08 30.35
C PHE A 196 1.51 -36.92 29.50
N GLN A 197 1.46 -36.75 28.17
CA GLN A 197 0.67 -37.60 27.29
C GLN A 197 1.48 -38.01 26.05
N SER A 198 2.14 -39.17 26.14
CA SER A 198 2.80 -39.88 25.03
C SER A 198 1.87 -40.33 23.89
N SER A 199 0.65 -39.78 23.79
CA SER A 199 -0.41 -40.22 22.86
C SER A 199 -0.88 -39.14 21.88
N LEU A 200 -0.25 -37.96 21.83
CA LEU A 200 -0.52 -37.00 20.76
C LEU A 200 0.20 -37.47 19.49
N ASP A 201 -0.58 -38.12 18.61
CA ASP A 201 -0.16 -38.66 17.32
C ASP A 201 0.60 -37.61 16.47
N PRO A 202 1.91 -37.81 16.22
CA PRO A 202 2.73 -36.89 15.44
C PRO A 202 2.27 -36.74 13.99
N SER A 203 1.37 -37.61 13.49
CA SER A 203 0.83 -37.51 12.13
C SER A 203 -0.06 -36.28 11.87
N LYS A 204 -0.47 -35.54 12.92
CA LYS A 204 -1.14 -34.23 12.78
C LYS A 204 -0.16 -33.05 12.58
N ALA A 205 1.15 -33.31 12.53
CA ALA A 205 2.21 -32.34 12.26
C ALA A 205 2.22 -31.80 10.81
N ALA A 206 1.40 -32.32 9.89
CA ALA A 206 1.36 -31.82 8.50
C ALA A 206 0.95 -30.34 8.38
N ASN A 207 0.25 -29.77 9.37
CA ASN A 207 -0.03 -28.33 9.44
C ASN A 207 1.12 -27.51 10.08
N GLN A 208 2.10 -28.16 10.73
CA GLN A 208 3.31 -27.48 11.22
C GLN A 208 4.23 -27.10 10.06
N ASP A 209 4.28 -27.85 8.96
CA ASP A 209 5.15 -27.54 7.82
C ASP A 209 4.77 -26.21 7.16
N PHE A 210 3.49 -25.97 6.89
CA PHE A 210 3.04 -24.68 6.35
C PHE A 210 3.37 -23.53 7.30
N PHE A 211 3.24 -23.76 8.61
CA PHE A 211 3.45 -22.73 9.63
C PHE A 211 4.92 -22.45 9.91
N GLN A 212 5.79 -23.45 9.92
CA GLN A 212 7.24 -23.27 10.02
C GLN A 212 7.78 -22.60 8.76
N ILE A 213 7.27 -22.99 7.59
CA ILE A 213 7.57 -22.32 6.33
C ILE A 213 7.07 -20.87 6.37
N TYR A 214 5.86 -20.62 6.90
CA TYR A 214 5.30 -19.26 7.05
C TYR A 214 6.07 -18.41 8.06
N GLN A 215 6.46 -18.95 9.21
CA GLN A 215 7.26 -18.28 10.24
C GLN A 215 8.67 -18.00 9.73
N ALA A 216 9.33 -18.97 9.10
CA ALA A 216 10.63 -18.75 8.45
C ALA A 216 10.53 -17.73 7.32
N LYS A 217 9.39 -17.66 6.61
CA LYS A 217 9.13 -16.66 5.56
C LYS A 217 8.82 -15.28 6.13
N LEU A 218 8.12 -15.21 7.27
CA LEU A 218 7.97 -13.98 8.03
C LEU A 218 9.36 -13.50 8.43
N GLN A 219 10.17 -14.33 9.10
CA GLN A 219 11.55 -14.02 9.47
C GLN A 219 12.44 -13.58 8.29
N LEU A 220 12.33 -14.22 7.12
CA LEU A 220 13.08 -13.82 5.93
C LEU A 220 12.56 -12.50 5.32
N PHE A 221 11.29 -12.18 5.56
CA PHE A 221 10.68 -10.88 5.26
C PHE A 221 11.16 -9.81 6.24
N GLU A 222 11.21 -10.12 7.54
CA GLU A 222 11.73 -9.27 8.62
C GLU A 222 13.15 -8.78 8.27
N GLN A 223 14.03 -9.71 7.91
CA GLN A 223 15.41 -9.42 7.48
C GLN A 223 15.51 -8.54 6.22
N LYS A 224 14.53 -8.59 5.31
CA LYS A 224 14.55 -7.85 4.04
C LYS A 224 13.93 -6.46 4.14
N VAL A 225 12.98 -6.25 5.05
CA VAL A 225 12.34 -4.96 5.30
C VAL A 225 13.28 -4.03 6.06
N GLU A 226 13.99 -4.53 7.07
CA GLU A 226 14.99 -3.75 7.81
C GLU A 226 16.13 -3.24 6.92
N ALA A 227 16.52 -4.02 5.91
CA ALA A 227 17.57 -3.63 4.98
C ALA A 227 17.16 -2.50 4.00
N LYS A 228 15.88 -2.09 3.95
CA LYS A 228 15.36 -1.13 2.96
C LYS A 228 14.30 -0.18 3.53
N ALA A 229 14.75 0.80 4.32
CA ALA A 229 13.92 1.85 4.92
C ALA A 229 13.07 2.71 3.94
N ASP A 230 13.34 2.66 2.63
CA ASP A 230 12.67 3.51 1.62
C ASP A 230 11.54 2.83 0.82
N LYS A 231 11.20 1.57 1.08
CA LYS A 231 10.14 0.89 0.32
C LYS A 231 8.76 1.26 0.85
N SER A 232 7.84 1.60 -0.07
CA SER A 232 6.44 1.80 0.30
C SER A 232 5.81 0.47 0.76
N ILE A 233 4.89 0.54 1.74
CA ILE A 233 4.12 -0.63 2.23
C ILE A 233 3.46 -1.39 1.06
N GLN A 234 3.03 -0.68 0.01
CA GLN A 234 2.44 -1.27 -1.18
C GLN A 234 3.42 -2.16 -1.95
N GLN A 235 4.67 -1.73 -2.12
CA GLN A 235 5.71 -2.53 -2.76
C GLN A 235 6.03 -3.78 -1.91
N THR A 236 6.05 -3.61 -0.60
CA THR A 236 6.28 -4.69 0.36
C THR A 236 5.17 -5.75 0.31
N ILE A 237 3.90 -5.33 0.29
CA ILE A 237 2.74 -6.23 0.10
C ILE A 237 2.82 -6.96 -1.25
N LYS A 238 3.20 -6.23 -2.32
CA LYS A 238 3.36 -6.81 -3.66
C LYS A 238 4.40 -7.94 -3.66
N GLU A 239 5.56 -7.71 -3.06
CA GLU A 239 6.64 -8.72 -2.95
C GLU A 239 6.22 -9.93 -2.10
N LEU A 240 5.49 -9.71 -1.00
CA LEU A 240 4.93 -10.80 -0.19
C LEU A 240 3.95 -11.67 -0.97
N ASN A 241 2.98 -11.06 -1.65
CA ASN A 241 2.01 -11.79 -2.45
C ASN A 241 2.68 -12.59 -3.58
N GLU A 242 3.70 -12.01 -4.24
CA GLU A 242 4.47 -12.71 -5.27
C GLU A 242 5.24 -13.91 -4.70
N LEU A 243 5.85 -13.77 -3.50
CA LEU A 243 6.56 -14.86 -2.84
C LEU A 243 5.62 -16.01 -2.45
N VAL A 244 4.44 -15.70 -1.90
CA VAL A 244 3.42 -16.71 -1.59
C VAL A 244 3.05 -17.49 -2.85
N LEU A 245 2.77 -16.78 -3.96
CA LEU A 245 2.43 -17.40 -5.22
C LEU A 245 3.56 -18.29 -5.78
N ILE A 246 4.81 -17.83 -5.77
CA ILE A 246 5.96 -18.63 -6.24
C ILE A 246 6.06 -19.97 -5.50
N GLU A 247 5.82 -19.94 -4.20
CA GLU A 247 5.93 -21.09 -3.31
C GLU A 247 4.75 -22.05 -3.48
N GLU A 248 3.52 -21.55 -3.59
CA GLU A 248 2.35 -22.37 -3.93
C GLU A 248 2.55 -23.10 -5.26
N LEU A 249 3.07 -22.41 -6.27
CA LEU A 249 3.42 -23.00 -7.57
C LEU A 249 4.54 -24.03 -7.46
N GLY A 250 5.47 -23.86 -6.53
CA GLY A 250 6.56 -24.80 -6.26
C GLY A 250 6.10 -26.06 -5.55
N ALA A 251 5.24 -25.92 -4.54
CA ALA A 251 4.72 -27.01 -3.72
C ALA A 251 3.70 -27.86 -4.49
N ALA A 252 2.78 -27.23 -5.23
CA ALA A 252 1.73 -27.91 -5.96
C ALA A 252 1.53 -27.33 -7.38
N PRO A 253 2.48 -27.54 -8.31
CA PRO A 253 2.39 -26.97 -9.67
C PRO A 253 1.13 -27.41 -10.44
N LYS A 254 0.58 -28.60 -10.12
CA LYS A 254 -0.60 -29.16 -10.79
C LYS A 254 -1.88 -28.40 -10.45
N ASP A 255 -1.91 -27.73 -9.30
CA ASP A 255 -3.08 -27.01 -8.79
C ASP A 255 -3.13 -25.56 -9.29
N ALA A 256 -2.08 -25.11 -9.97
CA ALA A 256 -2.05 -23.81 -10.63
C ALA A 256 -3.24 -23.67 -11.60
N THR A 257 -3.94 -22.53 -11.52
CA THR A 257 -5.10 -22.21 -12.36
C THR A 257 -4.80 -21.07 -13.34
N VAL A 258 -5.66 -20.93 -14.36
CA VAL A 258 -5.62 -19.80 -15.29
C VAL A 258 -5.82 -18.46 -14.58
N GLU A 259 -6.69 -18.45 -13.55
CA GLU A 259 -6.97 -17.26 -12.75
C GLU A 259 -5.75 -16.80 -11.94
N MET A 260 -5.00 -17.73 -11.35
CA MET A 260 -3.73 -17.41 -10.67
C MET A 260 -2.71 -16.79 -11.63
N LEU A 261 -2.61 -17.33 -12.85
CA LEU A 261 -1.71 -16.78 -13.89
C LEU A 261 -2.16 -15.38 -14.33
N LEU A 262 -3.45 -15.18 -14.55
CA LEU A 262 -4.01 -13.88 -14.90
C LEU A 262 -3.75 -12.86 -13.79
N ASN A 263 -4.00 -13.22 -12.53
CA ASN A 263 -3.71 -12.36 -11.38
C ASN A 263 -2.23 -12.01 -11.30
N ALA A 264 -1.34 -12.97 -11.55
CA ALA A 264 0.10 -12.72 -11.60
C ALA A 264 0.50 -11.73 -12.70
N LEU A 265 -0.07 -11.85 -13.91
CA LEU A 265 0.16 -10.92 -15.01
C LEU A 265 -0.34 -9.50 -14.68
N VAL A 266 -1.59 -9.40 -14.23
CA VAL A 266 -2.24 -8.11 -13.94
C VAL A 266 -1.55 -7.38 -12.79
N LYS A 267 -1.15 -8.10 -11.74
CA LYS A 267 -0.46 -7.54 -10.57
C LYS A 267 1.05 -7.33 -10.81
N GLY A 268 1.59 -7.81 -11.93
CA GLY A 268 3.00 -7.70 -12.28
C GLY A 268 3.92 -8.53 -11.39
N TYR A 269 3.50 -9.75 -11.04
CA TYR A 269 4.30 -10.77 -10.35
C TYR A 269 5.21 -11.50 -11.34
N TRP A 270 6.08 -10.72 -11.97
CA TRP A 270 6.86 -11.10 -13.13
C TRP A 270 7.82 -12.28 -12.89
N ARG A 271 8.33 -12.45 -11.67
CA ARG A 271 9.21 -13.58 -11.33
C ARG A 271 8.44 -14.89 -11.21
N SER A 272 7.17 -14.80 -10.83
CA SER A 272 6.32 -15.98 -10.66
C SER A 272 5.89 -16.60 -11.99
N ILE A 273 5.79 -15.82 -13.08
CA ILE A 273 5.24 -16.29 -14.36
C ILE A 273 5.98 -17.52 -14.91
N ILE A 274 7.32 -17.57 -14.77
CA ILE A 274 8.13 -18.71 -15.23
C ILE A 274 7.86 -20.02 -14.46
N LYS A 275 7.29 -19.92 -13.24
CA LYS A 275 6.98 -21.08 -12.39
C LYS A 275 5.65 -21.75 -12.76
N PHE A 276 4.79 -21.08 -13.53
CA PHE A 276 3.54 -21.70 -13.97
C PHE A 276 3.79 -22.87 -14.93
N PRO A 277 3.00 -23.95 -14.88
CA PRO A 277 3.09 -25.05 -15.83
C PRO A 277 2.99 -24.61 -17.30
N LYS A 278 3.73 -25.28 -18.20
CA LYS A 278 3.74 -24.99 -19.64
C LYS A 278 2.34 -24.92 -20.27
N ARG A 279 1.44 -25.83 -19.88
CA ARG A 279 0.02 -25.84 -20.33
C ARG A 279 -0.74 -24.53 -20.08
N LEU A 280 -0.36 -23.79 -19.03
CA LEU A 280 -0.95 -22.49 -18.71
C LEU A 280 -0.20 -21.37 -19.41
N GLN A 281 1.12 -21.49 -19.55
CA GLN A 281 1.93 -20.55 -20.32
C GLN A 281 1.49 -20.46 -21.78
N GLU A 282 0.99 -21.56 -22.37
CA GLU A 282 0.39 -21.57 -23.71
C GLU A 282 -0.84 -20.65 -23.83
N GLN A 283 -1.48 -20.27 -22.72
CA GLN A 283 -2.61 -19.34 -22.70
C GLN A 283 -2.17 -17.87 -22.53
N LEU A 284 -0.87 -17.59 -22.36
CA LEU A 284 -0.36 -16.22 -22.11
C LEU A 284 -0.79 -15.23 -23.18
N HIS A 285 -0.75 -15.62 -24.46
CA HIS A 285 -1.15 -14.75 -25.58
C HIS A 285 -2.56 -14.18 -25.36
N ARG A 286 -3.55 -15.07 -25.18
CA ARG A 286 -4.96 -14.68 -24.98
C ARG A 286 -5.15 -13.86 -23.71
N LEU A 287 -4.51 -14.24 -22.61
CA LEU A 287 -4.66 -13.54 -21.32
C LEU A 287 -4.06 -12.13 -21.38
N ILE A 288 -2.90 -11.97 -22.00
CA ILE A 288 -2.23 -10.67 -22.17
C ILE A 288 -3.09 -9.77 -23.06
N GLU A 289 -3.52 -10.25 -24.22
CA GLU A 289 -4.34 -9.48 -25.16
C GLU A 289 -5.63 -8.95 -24.50
N GLN A 290 -6.35 -9.80 -23.78
CA GLN A 290 -7.61 -9.42 -23.11
C GLN A 290 -7.43 -8.45 -21.93
N ASN A 291 -6.23 -8.37 -21.33
CA ASN A 291 -6.00 -7.66 -20.07
C ASN A 291 -4.85 -6.64 -20.13
N ILE A 292 -4.36 -6.32 -21.33
CA ILE A 292 -3.19 -5.46 -21.52
C ILE A 292 -3.35 -4.07 -20.89
N GLY A 293 -4.55 -3.50 -20.88
CA GLY A 293 -4.81 -2.21 -20.22
C GLY A 293 -4.56 -2.23 -18.70
N GLN A 294 -4.77 -3.38 -18.05
CA GLN A 294 -4.45 -3.57 -16.63
C GLN A 294 -2.96 -3.91 -16.44
N ILE A 295 -2.42 -4.78 -17.29
CA ILE A 295 -1.01 -5.19 -17.29
C ILE A 295 -0.08 -3.98 -17.51
N ALA A 296 -0.47 -3.05 -18.39
CA ALA A 296 0.28 -1.85 -18.72
C ALA A 296 0.61 -0.97 -17.50
N LYS A 297 -0.19 -1.06 -16.43
CA LYS A 297 0.03 -0.31 -15.18
C LYS A 297 1.22 -0.83 -14.37
N ASN A 298 1.65 -2.06 -14.62
CA ASN A 298 2.69 -2.76 -13.86
C ASN A 298 3.94 -3.10 -14.69
N LEU A 299 4.11 -2.50 -15.87
CA LEU A 299 5.28 -2.74 -16.75
C LEU A 299 6.59 -2.17 -16.20
N GLY A 300 6.52 -1.27 -15.20
CA GLY A 300 7.71 -0.74 -14.54
C GLY A 300 8.63 -1.82 -13.96
N ASP A 301 8.05 -2.94 -13.52
CA ASP A 301 8.78 -4.09 -12.96
C ASP A 301 9.00 -5.23 -13.97
N LEU A 302 8.59 -5.06 -15.24
CA LEU A 302 8.64 -6.12 -16.25
C LEU A 302 10.04 -6.71 -16.43
N TYR A 303 11.09 -5.94 -16.12
CA TYR A 303 12.49 -6.39 -16.16
C TYR A 303 12.75 -7.65 -15.31
N GLN A 304 11.88 -7.96 -14.35
CA GLN A 304 11.97 -9.15 -13.51
C GLN A 304 11.42 -10.42 -14.21
N CYS A 305 10.71 -10.27 -15.34
CA CYS A 305 10.23 -11.37 -16.16
C CYS A 305 11.35 -11.88 -17.07
N GLN A 306 11.58 -13.19 -17.08
CA GLN A 306 12.58 -13.83 -17.94
C GLN A 306 11.97 -14.59 -19.13
N LEU A 307 10.65 -14.55 -19.30
CA LEU A 307 9.96 -15.24 -20.37
C LEU A 307 9.83 -14.36 -21.62
N GLU A 308 10.59 -14.69 -22.66
CA GLU A 308 10.50 -14.04 -23.97
C GLU A 308 9.07 -14.04 -24.56
N PRO A 309 8.25 -15.10 -24.45
CA PRO A 309 6.87 -15.07 -24.96
C PRO A 309 6.03 -13.95 -24.34
N VAL A 310 6.24 -13.61 -23.06
CA VAL A 310 5.53 -12.50 -22.41
C VAL A 310 5.92 -11.17 -23.04
N TYR A 311 7.20 -10.98 -23.31
CA TYR A 311 7.71 -9.77 -23.96
C TYR A 311 7.25 -9.62 -25.41
N ILE A 312 7.21 -10.72 -26.18
CA ILE A 312 6.71 -10.73 -27.55
C ILE A 312 5.27 -10.22 -27.55
N GLN A 313 4.42 -10.82 -26.71
CA GLN A 313 2.99 -10.52 -26.68
C GLN A 313 2.68 -9.11 -26.17
N ILE A 314 3.36 -8.66 -25.12
CA ILE A 314 3.23 -7.28 -24.65
C ILE A 314 3.74 -6.32 -25.73
N GLY A 315 4.90 -6.60 -26.32
CA GLY A 315 5.52 -5.71 -27.31
C GLY A 315 4.70 -5.54 -28.58
N GLU A 316 4.11 -6.62 -29.11
CA GLU A 316 3.18 -6.58 -30.26
C GLU A 316 2.00 -5.64 -29.97
N HIS A 317 1.35 -5.81 -28.81
CA HIS A 317 0.22 -4.96 -28.46
C HIS A 317 0.62 -3.50 -28.22
N LEU A 318 1.76 -3.26 -27.56
CA LEU A 318 2.25 -1.91 -27.31
C LEU A 318 2.67 -1.19 -28.60
N ALA A 319 3.12 -1.90 -29.63
CA ALA A 319 3.46 -1.29 -30.91
C ALA A 319 2.22 -0.67 -31.59
N GLU A 320 1.07 -1.32 -31.48
CA GLU A 320 -0.17 -0.88 -32.13
C GLU A 320 -0.94 0.16 -31.31
N ASN A 321 -1.23 -0.14 -30.04
CA ASN A 321 -2.25 0.58 -29.28
C ASN A 321 -1.89 0.73 -27.81
N SER A 322 -0.96 1.64 -27.50
CA SER A 322 -0.66 1.97 -26.10
C SER A 322 -0.14 3.39 -25.90
N THR A 323 -0.07 3.80 -24.63
CA THR A 323 0.54 5.07 -24.26
C THR A 323 2.05 5.06 -24.48
N LEU A 324 2.61 6.24 -24.79
CA LEU A 324 4.05 6.44 -24.93
C LEU A 324 4.82 6.03 -23.66
N HIS A 325 4.22 6.25 -22.48
CA HIS A 325 4.82 5.85 -21.20
C HIS A 325 5.01 4.33 -21.08
N ALA A 326 3.99 3.54 -21.45
CA ALA A 326 4.07 2.08 -21.41
C ALA A 326 5.14 1.54 -22.38
N LYS A 327 5.24 2.13 -23.58
CA LYS A 327 6.28 1.80 -24.57
C LYS A 327 7.70 2.03 -24.01
N HIS A 328 7.91 3.16 -23.34
CA HIS A 328 9.18 3.46 -22.66
C HIS A 328 9.51 2.47 -21.55
N GLN A 329 8.53 2.10 -20.72
CA GLN A 329 8.72 1.09 -19.67
C GLN A 329 9.13 -0.26 -20.27
N PHE A 330 8.46 -0.70 -21.36
CA PHE A 330 8.82 -1.92 -22.08
C PHE A 330 10.25 -1.89 -22.61
N VAL A 331 10.64 -0.81 -23.31
CA VAL A 331 12.00 -0.65 -23.86
C VAL A 331 13.05 -0.66 -22.74
N LYS A 332 12.76 0.00 -21.61
CA LYS A 332 13.63 -0.03 -20.43
C LYS A 332 13.76 -1.44 -19.87
N ALA A 333 12.65 -2.15 -19.71
CA ALA A 333 12.63 -3.52 -19.20
C ALA A 333 13.38 -4.50 -20.12
N PHE A 334 13.19 -4.39 -21.43
CA PHE A 334 13.89 -5.22 -22.41
C PHE A 334 15.42 -5.07 -22.31
N LYS A 335 15.92 -3.82 -22.18
CA LYS A 335 17.36 -3.54 -22.05
C LYS A 335 18.00 -4.15 -20.79
N HIS A 336 17.23 -4.39 -19.74
CA HIS A 336 17.75 -5.03 -18.52
C HIS A 336 17.99 -6.53 -18.74
N ASN A 337 17.18 -7.18 -19.58
CA ASN A 337 17.29 -8.60 -19.89
C ASN A 337 18.21 -8.84 -21.10
N LYS A 338 19.52 -8.87 -20.83
CA LYS A 338 20.57 -9.02 -21.87
C LYS A 338 20.58 -10.40 -22.55
N ASP A 339 19.98 -11.40 -21.91
CA ASP A 339 20.04 -12.80 -22.35
C ASP A 339 18.95 -13.18 -23.36
N PHE A 340 18.11 -12.22 -23.79
CA PHE A 340 17.10 -12.47 -24.81
C PHE A 340 17.72 -12.77 -26.19
N LYS A 341 17.41 -13.95 -26.71
CA LYS A 341 17.94 -14.52 -27.95
C LYS A 341 16.92 -14.49 -29.07
N ASP A 342 15.63 -14.54 -28.76
CA ASP A 342 14.56 -14.63 -29.74
C ASP A 342 14.63 -13.49 -30.79
N ALA A 343 14.55 -13.87 -32.07
CA ALA A 343 14.69 -12.95 -33.19
C ALA A 343 13.43 -12.08 -33.38
N GLN A 344 12.23 -12.67 -33.23
CA GLN A 344 10.97 -11.96 -33.32
C GLN A 344 10.89 -10.88 -32.23
N LEU A 345 11.30 -11.23 -31.00
CA LEU A 345 11.33 -10.29 -29.90
C LEU A 345 12.26 -9.09 -30.18
N LYS A 346 13.43 -9.32 -30.80
CA LYS A 346 14.35 -8.24 -31.19
C LYS A 346 13.75 -7.32 -32.25
N GLU A 347 13.00 -7.86 -33.21
CA GLU A 347 12.28 -7.07 -34.21
C GLU A 347 11.15 -6.25 -33.57
N ILE A 348 10.36 -6.84 -32.67
CA ILE A 348 9.33 -6.13 -31.90
C ILE A 348 9.95 -4.99 -31.08
N TYR A 349 11.09 -5.22 -30.43
CA TYR A 349 11.79 -4.18 -29.69
C TYR A 349 12.23 -3.01 -30.60
N LYS A 350 12.73 -3.29 -31.81
CA LYS A 350 13.07 -2.26 -32.80
C LYS A 350 11.84 -1.49 -33.24
N LEU A 351 10.74 -2.18 -33.53
CA LEU A 351 9.46 -1.60 -33.92
C LEU A 351 8.93 -0.65 -32.84
N VAL A 352 8.84 -1.11 -31.58
CA VAL A 352 8.38 -0.26 -30.47
C VAL A 352 9.28 0.98 -30.30
N LYS A 353 10.60 0.85 -30.49
CA LYS A 353 11.52 2.00 -30.47
C LYS A 353 11.34 2.98 -31.62
N GLU A 354 10.90 2.50 -32.78
CA GLU A 354 10.57 3.35 -33.92
C GLU A 354 9.27 4.09 -33.68
N VAL A 355 8.22 3.40 -33.23
CA VAL A 355 6.93 3.99 -32.82
C VAL A 355 7.13 5.08 -31.75
N ILE A 356 7.97 4.84 -30.74
CA ILE A 356 8.32 5.87 -29.74
C ILE A 356 8.91 7.13 -30.42
N ARG A 357 9.86 6.96 -31.34
CA ARG A 357 10.51 8.09 -32.02
C ARG A 357 9.53 8.87 -32.89
N GLU A 358 8.66 8.17 -33.62
CA GLU A 358 7.62 8.79 -34.45
C GLU A 358 6.60 9.55 -33.60
N GLU A 359 6.13 8.97 -32.48
CA GLU A 359 5.22 9.65 -31.55
C GLU A 359 5.85 10.87 -30.89
N GLU A 360 7.11 10.78 -30.48
CA GLU A 360 7.86 11.92 -29.92
C GLU A 360 8.04 13.04 -30.95
N GLN A 361 8.38 12.70 -32.20
CA GLN A 361 8.48 13.67 -33.28
C GLN A 361 7.12 14.32 -33.59
N LYS A 362 6.04 13.54 -33.65
CA LYS A 362 4.68 14.04 -33.86
C LYS A 362 4.25 14.97 -32.73
N ASN A 363 4.53 14.60 -31.48
CA ASN A 363 4.24 15.43 -30.31
C ASN A 363 5.01 16.75 -30.35
N PHE A 364 6.29 16.70 -30.69
CA PHE A 364 7.11 17.89 -30.89
C PHE A 364 6.57 18.79 -32.01
N PHE A 365 6.23 18.22 -33.17
CA PHE A 365 5.68 18.97 -34.30
C PHE A 365 4.34 19.62 -33.96
N ASN A 366 3.47 18.93 -33.22
CA ASN A 366 2.21 19.48 -32.73
C ASN A 366 2.44 20.68 -31.78
N GLN A 367 3.43 20.61 -30.90
CA GLN A 367 3.80 21.75 -30.04
C GLN A 367 4.31 22.93 -30.87
N VAL A 368 5.13 22.68 -31.89
CA VAL A 368 5.61 23.72 -32.81
C VAL A 368 4.44 24.37 -33.58
N ILE A 369 3.51 23.57 -34.12
CA ILE A 369 2.31 24.11 -34.79
C ILE A 369 1.52 25.01 -33.83
N GLN A 370 1.27 24.56 -32.59
CA GLN A 370 0.55 25.36 -31.60
C GLN A 370 1.25 26.70 -31.31
N GLN A 371 2.58 26.69 -31.22
CA GLN A 371 3.36 27.91 -31.04
C GLN A 371 3.29 28.83 -32.27
N ILE A 372 3.35 28.28 -33.48
CA ILE A 372 3.22 29.04 -34.74
C ILE A 372 1.82 29.67 -34.85
N SER A 373 0.76 28.92 -34.55
CA SER A 373 -0.61 29.45 -34.53
C SER A 373 -0.74 30.62 -33.54
N GLY A 374 -0.19 30.46 -32.32
CA GLY A 374 -0.18 31.54 -31.32
C GLY A 374 0.67 32.75 -31.72
N LEU A 375 1.70 32.59 -32.54
CA LEU A 375 2.46 33.70 -33.11
C LEU A 375 1.69 34.39 -34.25
N SER A 376 1.00 33.63 -35.10
CA SER A 376 0.17 34.17 -36.19
C SER A 376 -0.91 35.11 -35.64
N GLU A 377 -1.61 34.71 -34.58
CA GLU A 377 -2.61 35.56 -33.92
C GLU A 377 -2.01 36.87 -33.39
N LYS A 378 -0.79 36.83 -32.85
CA LYS A 378 -0.09 38.04 -32.39
C LYS A 378 0.28 38.96 -33.55
N VAL A 379 0.70 38.40 -34.69
CA VAL A 379 1.00 39.18 -35.90
C VAL A 379 -0.25 39.87 -36.42
N ASP A 380 -1.40 39.19 -36.48
CA ASP A 380 -2.67 39.78 -36.91
C ASP A 380 -3.09 40.94 -36.00
N ILE A 381 -2.95 40.79 -34.69
CA ILE A 381 -3.23 41.86 -33.71
C ILE A 381 -2.30 43.06 -33.94
N LEU A 382 -1.01 42.82 -34.19
CA LEU A 382 -0.04 43.89 -34.46
C LEU A 382 -0.35 44.60 -35.78
N GLN A 383 -0.71 43.86 -36.82
CA GLN A 383 -1.07 44.42 -38.12
C GLN A 383 -2.33 45.29 -38.01
N GLN A 384 -3.35 44.84 -37.28
CA GLN A 384 -4.55 45.65 -37.01
C GLN A 384 -4.22 46.94 -36.23
N LYS A 385 -3.29 46.86 -35.26
CA LYS A 385 -2.82 48.04 -34.52
C LYS A 385 -2.05 49.00 -35.43
N SER A 386 -1.19 48.49 -36.31
CA SER A 386 -0.45 49.30 -37.30
C SER A 386 -1.41 50.07 -38.19
N SER A 387 -2.41 49.41 -38.78
CA SER A 387 -3.40 50.08 -39.64
C SER A 387 -4.19 51.17 -38.91
N LYS A 388 -4.51 50.96 -37.62
CA LYS A 388 -5.15 52.01 -36.79
C LYS A 388 -4.23 53.20 -36.53
N ILE A 389 -2.92 52.97 -36.42
CA ILE A 389 -1.93 54.04 -36.26
C ILE A 389 -1.78 54.81 -37.57
N GLU A 390 -1.68 54.11 -38.71
CA GLU A 390 -1.63 54.72 -40.04
C GLU A 390 -2.82 55.66 -40.27
N GLN A 391 -4.05 55.19 -39.99
CA GLN A 391 -5.25 56.04 -40.09
C GLN A 391 -5.20 57.29 -39.19
N LYS A 392 -4.62 57.17 -37.98
CA LYS A 392 -4.44 58.33 -37.10
C LYS A 392 -3.39 59.30 -37.63
N VAL A 393 -2.32 58.80 -38.25
CA VAL A 393 -1.28 59.64 -38.86
C VAL A 393 -1.86 60.42 -40.03
N ASP A 394 -2.62 59.78 -40.92
CA ASP A 394 -3.27 60.45 -42.04
C ASP A 394 -4.22 61.58 -41.57
N PHE A 395 -5.05 61.29 -40.56
CA PHE A 395 -5.93 62.28 -39.96
C PHE A 395 -5.16 63.48 -39.37
N LEU A 396 -4.07 63.23 -38.64
CA LEU A 396 -3.23 64.30 -38.09
C LEU A 396 -2.53 65.11 -39.19
N SER A 397 -2.10 64.46 -40.28
CA SER A 397 -1.52 65.17 -41.43
C SER A 397 -2.53 66.11 -42.10
N GLU A 398 -3.80 65.70 -42.23
CA GLU A 398 -4.88 66.55 -42.74
C GLU A 398 -5.17 67.74 -41.80
N GLU A 399 -5.23 67.50 -40.49
CA GLU A 399 -5.40 68.57 -39.49
C GLU A 399 -4.25 69.58 -39.54
N ILE A 400 -3.00 69.12 -39.61
CA ILE A 400 -1.82 69.98 -39.73
C ILE A 400 -1.91 70.83 -41.01
N ALA A 401 -2.24 70.22 -42.15
CA ALA A 401 -2.39 70.96 -43.40
C ALA A 401 -3.49 72.04 -43.32
N SER A 402 -4.62 71.73 -42.66
CA SER A 402 -5.68 72.71 -42.44
C SER A 402 -5.24 73.84 -41.50
N ILE A 403 -4.49 73.53 -40.44
CA ILE A 403 -3.97 74.53 -39.50
C ILE A 403 -2.97 75.44 -40.22
N GLN A 404 -2.05 74.86 -41.01
CA GLN A 404 -1.07 75.59 -41.79
C GLN A 404 -1.75 76.62 -42.71
N LYS A 405 -2.79 76.18 -43.45
CA LYS A 405 -3.57 77.08 -44.34
C LYS A 405 -4.26 78.23 -43.59
N LYS A 406 -4.77 77.97 -42.38
CA LYS A 406 -5.37 79.01 -41.52
C LYS A 406 -4.30 79.98 -40.99
N ALA A 407 -3.13 79.47 -40.61
CA ALA A 407 -2.01 80.28 -40.18
C ALA A 407 -1.53 81.21 -41.30
N ASP A 408 -1.29 80.68 -42.50
CA ASP A 408 -0.86 81.47 -43.67
C ASP A 408 -1.85 82.61 -44.00
N LYS A 409 -3.15 82.31 -43.94
CA LYS A 409 -4.20 83.31 -44.13
C LYS A 409 -4.16 84.40 -43.05
N THR A 410 -4.01 84.00 -41.79
CA THR A 410 -3.95 84.94 -40.66
C THR A 410 -2.70 85.81 -40.73
N GLU A 411 -1.58 85.27 -41.20
CA GLU A 411 -0.34 86.02 -41.41
C GLU A 411 -0.49 87.08 -42.51
N LEU A 412 -1.16 86.77 -43.62
CA LEU A 412 -1.52 87.74 -44.66
C LEU A 412 -2.41 88.86 -44.11
N GLU A 413 -3.49 88.51 -43.40
CA GLU A 413 -4.39 89.49 -42.78
C GLU A 413 -3.62 90.39 -41.78
N LEU A 414 -2.69 89.82 -41.01
CA LEU A 414 -1.85 90.57 -40.08
C LEU A 414 -0.88 91.53 -40.80
N GLN A 415 -0.30 91.11 -41.93
CA GLN A 415 0.55 91.97 -42.75
C GLN A 415 -0.23 93.16 -43.32
N ASP A 416 -1.45 92.94 -43.81
CA ASP A 416 -2.34 93.99 -44.29
C ASP A 416 -2.68 94.99 -43.18
N VAL A 417 -3.04 94.50 -41.99
CA VAL A 417 -3.32 95.37 -40.83
C VAL A 417 -2.08 96.16 -40.41
N LYS A 418 -0.89 95.54 -40.39
CA LYS A 418 0.37 96.24 -40.11
C LYS A 418 0.63 97.34 -41.13
N PHE A 419 0.40 97.06 -42.41
CA PHE A 419 0.57 98.04 -43.50
C PHE A 419 -0.40 99.22 -43.36
N GLN A 420 -1.69 98.95 -43.11
CA GLN A 420 -2.70 99.98 -42.86
C GLN A 420 -2.36 100.84 -41.64
N ASN A 421 -1.92 100.23 -40.54
CA ASN A 421 -1.49 100.96 -39.34
C ASN A 421 -0.27 101.85 -39.63
N CYS A 422 0.71 101.39 -40.41
CA CYS A 422 1.83 102.21 -40.84
C CYS A 422 1.38 103.42 -41.65
N GLN A 423 0.47 103.24 -42.62
CA GLN A 423 -0.10 104.35 -43.41
C GLN A 423 -0.84 105.36 -42.54
N MET A 424 -1.67 104.89 -41.60
CA MET A 424 -2.40 105.73 -40.67
C MET A 424 -1.46 106.54 -39.77
N MET A 425 -0.41 105.91 -39.22
CA MET A 425 0.59 106.58 -38.40
C MET A 425 1.39 107.62 -39.19
N GLN A 426 1.66 107.38 -40.47
CA GLN A 426 2.32 108.35 -41.35
C GLN A 426 1.41 109.55 -41.63
N PHE A 427 0.14 109.31 -41.97
CA PHE A 427 -0.87 110.36 -42.14
C PHE A 427 -1.02 111.23 -40.88
N MET A 428 -1.11 110.60 -39.71
CA MET A 428 -1.17 111.30 -38.41
C MET A 428 0.06 112.18 -38.17
N ARG A 429 1.25 111.71 -38.56
CA ARG A 429 2.51 112.46 -38.43
C ARG A 429 2.56 113.68 -39.38
N ASP A 430 2.00 113.56 -40.58
CA ASP A 430 1.98 114.66 -41.56
C ASP A 430 0.94 115.75 -41.21
N CYS A 431 -0.03 115.45 -40.33
CA CYS A 431 -1.09 116.37 -39.90
C CYS A 431 -0.76 117.17 -38.63
N THR A 432 0.32 116.83 -37.93
CA THR A 432 0.87 117.55 -36.76
C THR A 432 2.09 118.35 -37.14
#